data_AF-A0A2I0J9T5-F1
#
_entry.id   AF-A0A2I0J9T5-F1
#
_cell.length_a   1.000
_cell.length_b   1.000
_cell.length_c   1.000
_cell.angle_alpha   90.00
_cell.angle_beta   90.00
_cell.angle_gamma   90.00
#
_symmetry.space_group_name_H-M   'P 1'
#
loop_
_entity.id
_entity.type
_entity.pdbx_description
1 polymer ?
#
loop_
_entity_poly.entity_id
_entity_poly.type
_entity_poly.pdbx_seq_one_letter_code
_entity_poly.pdbx_strand_id
1 'polypeptide(L)'
;MKTPLRSGFCLVIVLVCLGLLVGVHGETRRPKNVQAAVRAKWSGTPLLLEAGELLSREWKDLFWEFVEVWIQNEEDHTGSYTARDCLKKILSHANSLLSDSLAPLFEFSLYLRSASPRVVLYRQLAEDSLSSYPDAEEISSGDYGPGVTGKFDNTESRKVDSLLVGKNPESPRGKCCWVDTGASLFFDVADLKSWLHGHSKHDGDVAGQPELFDFDHLYFDANIASPVAILYGALGTSCFKEFHLTLAEAAKKGKVRYVVRPVLPTGCETKAGVCGAIGAGDPVNLGGYGVELALKNMEYKAMDDTTVKKGITLEDPRTEDLSQEVRGFIFSKIL
;
A
#
# COMPACT_ATOMS: atom_id res chain seq x y z
N MET A 1 59.60 -61.26 6.75
CA MET A 1 58.87 -60.30 5.91
C MET A 1 57.53 -60.00 6.56
N LYS A 2 57.33 -58.81 7.14
CA LYS A 2 56.02 -58.18 7.41
C LYS A 2 56.29 -56.69 7.66
N THR A 3 55.64 -55.86 6.86
CA THR A 3 55.99 -54.47 6.50
C THR A 3 55.59 -53.44 7.56
N PRO A 4 56.44 -52.42 7.87
CA PRO A 4 56.06 -51.27 8.70
C PRO A 4 55.26 -50.19 7.92
N LEU A 5 54.86 -50.46 6.68
CA LEU A 5 54.29 -49.47 5.76
C LEU A 5 52.85 -49.02 6.07
N ARG A 6 52.13 -49.76 6.92
CA ARG A 6 50.69 -49.53 7.18
C ARG A 6 50.41 -48.45 8.24
N SER A 7 51.34 -48.23 9.19
CA SER A 7 51.14 -47.29 10.31
C SER A 7 51.37 -45.83 9.89
N GLY A 8 52.39 -45.57 9.08
CA GLY A 8 52.67 -44.22 8.55
C GLY A 8 51.57 -43.71 7.61
N PHE A 9 50.95 -44.59 6.83
CA PHE A 9 49.88 -44.22 5.90
C PHE A 9 48.60 -43.77 6.64
N CYS A 10 48.25 -44.42 7.76
CA CYS A 10 47.14 -43.97 8.61
C CYS A 10 47.42 -42.62 9.27
N LEU A 11 48.65 -42.38 9.75
CA LEU A 11 49.04 -41.11 10.36
C LEU A 11 49.00 -39.94 9.37
N VAL A 12 49.43 -40.16 8.12
CA VAL A 12 49.32 -39.16 7.06
C VAL A 12 47.87 -38.90 6.68
N ILE A 13 47.02 -39.94 6.60
CA ILE A 13 45.58 -39.76 6.35
C ILE A 13 44.92 -38.98 7.50
N VAL A 14 45.26 -39.26 8.75
CA VAL A 14 44.73 -38.53 9.91
C VAL A 14 45.19 -37.07 9.91
N LEU A 15 46.45 -36.79 9.58
CA LEU A 15 46.96 -35.41 9.48
C LEU A 15 46.37 -34.64 8.29
N VAL A 16 46.13 -35.30 7.16
CA VAL A 16 45.43 -34.70 6.00
C VAL A 16 43.96 -34.44 6.33
N CYS A 17 43.29 -35.35 7.03
CA CYS A 17 41.93 -35.15 7.52
C CYS A 17 41.85 -34.04 8.58
N LEU A 18 42.84 -33.91 9.47
CA LEU A 18 42.92 -32.78 10.41
C LEU A 18 43.19 -31.46 9.69
N GLY A 19 44.04 -31.46 8.65
CA GLY A 19 44.29 -30.27 7.83
C GLY A 19 43.07 -29.81 7.03
N LEU A 20 42.22 -30.74 6.59
CA LEU A 20 40.94 -30.46 5.91
C LEU A 20 39.84 -29.97 6.88
N LEU A 21 39.96 -30.25 8.18
CA LEU A 21 39.03 -29.78 9.21
C LEU A 21 39.31 -28.35 9.68
N VAL A 22 40.52 -27.82 9.44
CA VAL A 22 40.82 -26.40 9.67
C VAL A 22 40.35 -25.60 8.46
N GLY A 23 39.03 -25.52 8.30
CA GLY A 23 38.41 -24.61 7.36
C GLY A 23 38.75 -23.18 7.76
N VAL A 24 39.57 -22.51 6.95
CA VAL A 24 39.80 -21.07 7.04
C VAL A 24 38.44 -20.39 6.91
N HIS A 25 37.88 -19.93 8.03
CA HIS A 25 36.71 -19.08 8.03
C HIS A 25 37.14 -17.71 7.51
N GLY A 26 37.16 -17.58 6.18
CA GLY A 26 37.21 -16.27 5.55
C GLY A 26 35.94 -15.54 5.95
N GLU A 27 36.05 -14.57 6.87
CA GLU A 27 34.98 -13.65 7.19
C GLU A 27 34.65 -12.86 5.92
N THR A 28 33.64 -13.31 5.18
CA THR A 28 33.11 -12.58 4.03
C THR A 28 32.60 -11.24 4.55
N ARG A 29 33.37 -10.16 4.30
CA ARG A 29 32.97 -8.79 4.62
C ARG A 29 31.56 -8.57 4.09
N ARG A 30 30.59 -8.40 4.99
CA ARG A 30 29.24 -8.01 4.61
C ARG A 30 29.34 -6.63 3.93
N PRO A 31 28.74 -6.45 2.75
CA PRO A 31 28.73 -5.15 2.10
C PRO A 31 28.05 -4.14 3.03
N LYS A 32 28.67 -2.97 3.24
CA LYS A 32 28.07 -1.86 3.96
C LYS A 32 27.07 -1.18 3.03
N ASN A 33 25.80 -1.56 3.13
CA ASN A 33 24.72 -0.98 2.34
C ASN A 33 23.91 0.02 3.19
N VAL A 34 23.46 1.09 2.54
CA VAL A 34 22.46 2.01 3.08
C VAL A 34 21.16 1.73 2.33
N GLN A 35 20.08 1.49 3.07
CA GLN A 35 18.74 1.25 2.51
C GLN A 35 17.80 2.33 3.01
N ALA A 36 17.01 2.91 2.10
CA ALA A 36 16.01 3.92 2.42
C ALA A 36 14.70 3.59 1.70
N ALA A 37 13.61 3.61 2.46
CA ALA A 37 12.26 3.31 1.99
C ALA A 37 11.30 4.42 2.43
N VAL A 38 10.45 4.92 1.53
CA VAL A 38 9.34 5.82 1.87
C VAL A 38 8.09 4.98 2.07
N ARG A 39 7.43 5.16 3.22
CA ARG A 39 6.17 4.49 3.57
C ARG A 39 5.03 5.48 3.61
N ALA A 40 3.88 5.06 3.10
CA ALA A 40 2.63 5.77 3.22
C ALA A 40 2.19 5.86 4.69
N LYS A 41 1.38 6.88 5.00
CA LYS A 41 0.74 7.03 6.32
C LYS A 41 -0.51 6.16 6.49
N TRP A 42 -1.01 5.59 5.39
CA TRP A 42 -2.20 4.75 5.37
C TRP A 42 -1.86 3.27 5.25
N SER A 43 -2.76 2.43 5.74
CA SER A 43 -2.71 0.96 5.60
C SER A 43 -2.78 0.52 4.14
N GLY A 44 -2.17 -0.62 3.84
CA GLY A 44 -2.16 -1.24 2.52
C GLY A 44 -3.55 -1.35 1.92
N THR A 45 -3.66 -1.00 0.63
CA THR A 45 -4.88 -1.05 -0.18
C THR A 45 -4.85 -2.26 -1.12
N PRO A 46 -5.95 -3.00 -1.32
CA PRO A 46 -5.90 -4.19 -2.18
C PRO A 46 -5.58 -3.84 -3.64
N LEU A 47 -4.66 -4.58 -4.26
CA LEU A 47 -4.24 -4.38 -5.64
C LEU A 47 -5.40 -4.55 -6.63
N LEU A 48 -6.34 -5.45 -6.33
CA LEU A 48 -7.52 -5.66 -7.17
C LEU A 48 -8.42 -4.42 -7.22
N LEU A 49 -8.59 -3.72 -6.10
CA LEU A 49 -9.38 -2.49 -6.06
C LEU A 49 -8.63 -1.35 -6.77
N GLU A 50 -7.33 -1.23 -6.55
CA GLU A 50 -6.50 -0.25 -7.27
C GLU A 50 -6.51 -0.46 -8.79
N ALA A 51 -6.50 -1.71 -9.25
CA ALA A 51 -6.61 -2.03 -10.67
C ALA A 51 -7.92 -1.49 -11.27
N GLY A 52 -9.06 -1.69 -10.59
CA GLY A 52 -10.33 -1.12 -11.02
C GLY A 52 -10.30 0.41 -11.09
N GLU A 53 -9.69 1.06 -10.09
CA GLU A 53 -9.54 2.52 -10.06
C GLU A 53 -8.59 3.07 -11.14
N LEU A 54 -7.56 2.31 -11.52
CA LEU A 54 -6.68 2.71 -12.61
C LEU A 54 -7.38 2.62 -13.96
N LEU A 55 -8.22 1.59 -14.17
CA LEU A 55 -9.00 1.45 -15.40
C LEU A 55 -10.05 2.55 -15.53
N SER A 56 -10.75 2.87 -14.44
CA SER A 56 -11.80 3.90 -14.42
C SER A 56 -11.27 5.30 -14.75
N ARG A 57 -10.00 5.57 -14.41
CA ARG A 57 -9.32 6.83 -14.70
C ARG A 57 -9.11 7.05 -16.20
N GLU A 58 -8.87 5.98 -16.95
CA GLU A 58 -8.75 6.07 -18.41
C GLU A 58 -10.14 6.27 -19.02
N TRP A 59 -11.05 5.32 -18.78
CA TRP A 59 -12.43 5.36 -19.28
C TRP A 59 -13.37 4.82 -18.20
N LYS A 60 -14.46 5.56 -17.90
CA LYS A 60 -15.39 5.21 -16.82
C LYS A 60 -16.04 3.83 -17.01
N ASP A 61 -16.29 3.43 -18.25
CA ASP A 61 -16.95 2.16 -18.58
C ASP A 61 -16.08 0.92 -18.27
N LEU A 62 -14.75 1.06 -18.38
CA LEU A 62 -13.80 -0.05 -18.16
C LEU A 62 -13.84 -0.57 -16.72
N PHE A 63 -14.24 0.26 -15.76
CA PHE A 63 -14.44 -0.19 -14.38
C PHE A 63 -15.45 -1.34 -14.31
N TRP A 64 -16.61 -1.16 -14.93
CA TRP A 64 -17.68 -2.14 -14.89
C TRP A 64 -17.37 -3.35 -15.75
N GLU A 65 -16.77 -3.17 -16.93
CA GLU A 65 -16.29 -4.30 -17.75
C GLU A 65 -15.30 -5.17 -16.97
N PHE A 66 -14.37 -4.55 -16.23
CA PHE A 66 -13.43 -5.27 -15.38
C PHE A 66 -14.11 -6.02 -14.24
N VAL A 67 -15.08 -5.39 -13.55
CA VAL A 67 -15.87 -6.05 -12.50
C VAL A 67 -16.60 -7.28 -13.03
N GLU A 68 -17.26 -7.16 -14.19
CA GLU A 68 -18.03 -8.24 -14.80
C GLU A 68 -17.11 -9.39 -15.25
N VAL A 69 -15.98 -9.09 -15.89
CA VAL A 69 -14.97 -10.08 -16.28
C VAL A 69 -14.43 -10.82 -15.04
N TRP A 70 -14.15 -10.09 -13.96
CA TRP A 70 -13.63 -10.69 -12.73
C TRP A 70 -14.66 -11.63 -12.06
N ILE A 71 -15.93 -11.20 -11.97
CA ILE A 71 -17.02 -11.99 -11.37
C ILE A 71 -17.29 -13.28 -12.15
N GLN A 72 -17.20 -13.23 -13.49
CA GLN A 72 -17.42 -14.39 -14.36
C GLN A 72 -16.29 -15.42 -14.28
N ASN A 73 -15.05 -14.98 -14.06
CA ASN A 73 -13.85 -15.84 -14.02
C ASN A 73 -13.36 -16.12 -12.58
N GLU A 74 -14.26 -16.03 -11.61
CA GLU A 74 -13.97 -16.29 -10.21
C GLU A 74 -13.59 -17.77 -9.99
N GLU A 75 -14.24 -18.70 -10.68
CA GLU A 75 -14.20 -20.16 -10.44
C GLU A 75 -12.89 -20.89 -10.83
N ASP A 76 -11.88 -20.20 -11.35
CA ASP A 76 -10.53 -20.76 -11.59
C ASP A 76 -9.75 -21.00 -10.27
N HIS A 77 -10.38 -21.55 -9.24
CA HIS A 77 -9.87 -21.66 -7.87
C HIS A 77 -8.94 -22.87 -7.61
N THR A 78 -8.39 -23.50 -8.65
CA THR A 78 -7.62 -24.75 -8.50
C THR A 78 -6.10 -24.53 -8.35
N GLY A 79 -5.67 -23.70 -7.39
CA GLY A 79 -4.24 -23.46 -7.17
C GLY A 79 -3.87 -22.82 -5.83
N SER A 80 -2.67 -23.13 -5.34
CA SER A 80 -2.00 -22.31 -4.32
C SER A 80 -1.50 -21.05 -5.03
N TYR A 81 -2.12 -19.91 -4.75
CA TYR A 81 -1.77 -18.66 -5.41
C TYR A 81 -0.76 -17.88 -4.58
N THR A 82 0.40 -17.60 -5.18
CA THR A 82 1.31 -16.61 -4.63
C THR A 82 0.81 -15.20 -4.94
N ALA A 83 1.29 -14.19 -4.22
CA ALA A 83 0.96 -12.79 -4.52
C ALA A 83 1.27 -12.41 -5.99
N ARG A 84 2.30 -13.04 -6.57
CA ARG A 84 2.70 -12.87 -7.97
C ARG A 84 1.67 -13.45 -8.94
N ASP A 85 1.07 -14.58 -8.62
CA ASP A 85 0.09 -15.22 -9.52
C ASP A 85 -1.21 -14.44 -9.56
N CYS A 86 -1.65 -13.92 -8.42
CA CYS A 86 -2.78 -13.02 -8.38
C CYS A 86 -2.53 -11.70 -9.12
N LEU A 87 -1.34 -11.12 -8.99
CA LEU A 87 -0.99 -9.95 -9.77
C LEU A 87 -1.05 -10.25 -11.28
N LYS A 88 -0.49 -11.38 -11.72
CA LYS A 88 -0.60 -11.82 -13.12
C LYS A 88 -2.05 -11.99 -13.56
N LYS A 89 -2.92 -12.55 -12.70
CA LYS A 89 -4.36 -12.68 -12.99
C LYS A 89 -5.02 -11.31 -13.18
N ILE A 90 -4.76 -10.37 -12.27
CA ILE A 90 -5.24 -8.98 -12.36
C ILE A 90 -4.77 -8.34 -13.67
N LEU A 91 -3.48 -8.43 -13.98
CA LEU A 91 -2.91 -7.87 -15.21
C LEU A 91 -3.50 -8.53 -16.46
N SER A 92 -3.73 -9.85 -16.45
CA SER A 92 -4.33 -10.57 -17.58
C SER A 92 -5.75 -10.07 -17.88
N HIS A 93 -6.58 -9.89 -16.86
CA HIS A 93 -7.94 -9.39 -17.03
C HIS A 93 -7.98 -7.90 -17.38
N ALA A 94 -7.06 -7.10 -16.84
CA ALA A 94 -6.95 -5.69 -17.23
C ALA A 94 -6.47 -5.53 -18.68
N ASN A 95 -5.47 -6.31 -19.10
CA ASN A 95 -4.90 -6.25 -20.44
C ASN A 95 -5.87 -6.74 -21.52
N SER A 96 -6.85 -7.59 -21.19
CA SER A 96 -7.92 -7.93 -22.14
C SER A 96 -8.86 -6.76 -22.46
N LEU A 97 -8.87 -5.72 -21.62
CA LEU A 97 -9.70 -4.52 -21.79
C LEU A 97 -8.90 -3.33 -22.32
N LEU A 98 -7.58 -3.36 -22.17
CA LEU A 98 -6.67 -2.27 -22.57
C LEU A 98 -6.04 -2.52 -23.94
N SER A 99 -5.69 -1.43 -24.63
CA SER A 99 -4.82 -1.51 -25.81
C SER A 99 -3.38 -1.91 -25.45
N ASP A 100 -2.66 -2.50 -26.41
CA ASP A 100 -1.26 -2.93 -26.25
C ASP A 100 -0.32 -1.80 -25.78
N SER A 101 -0.61 -0.54 -26.14
CA SER A 101 0.17 0.63 -25.69
C SER A 101 -0.09 1.02 -24.24
N LEU A 102 -1.28 0.74 -23.71
CA LEU A 102 -1.67 1.14 -22.35
C LEU A 102 -1.34 0.07 -21.32
N ALA A 103 -1.27 -1.21 -21.70
CA ALA A 103 -0.96 -2.32 -20.81
C ALA A 103 0.35 -2.13 -19.99
N PRO A 104 1.49 -1.71 -20.58
CA PRO A 104 2.71 -1.48 -19.81
C PRO A 104 2.60 -0.29 -18.83
N LEU A 105 1.85 0.75 -19.21
CA LEU A 105 1.61 1.92 -18.36
C LEU A 105 0.72 1.57 -17.18
N PHE A 106 -0.30 0.74 -17.41
CA PHE A 106 -1.17 0.21 -16.37
C PHE A 106 -0.38 -0.62 -15.36
N GLU A 107 0.43 -1.57 -15.85
CA GLU A 107 1.28 -2.40 -14.99
C GLU A 107 2.24 -1.55 -14.15
N PHE A 108 2.92 -0.58 -14.78
CA PHE A 108 3.80 0.36 -14.08
C PHE A 108 3.05 1.18 -13.02
N SER A 109 1.86 1.68 -13.35
CA SER A 109 1.02 2.50 -12.46
C SER A 109 0.52 1.72 -11.25
N LEU A 110 0.24 0.42 -11.43
CA LEU A 110 -0.15 -0.50 -10.37
C LEU A 110 1.04 -0.82 -9.45
N TYR A 111 2.24 -1.05 -9.98
CA TYR A 111 3.45 -1.21 -9.17
C TYR A 111 3.81 0.05 -8.37
N LEU A 112 3.58 1.24 -8.95
CA LEU A 112 3.75 2.51 -8.26
C LEU A 112 2.66 2.80 -7.21
N ARG A 113 1.58 2.00 -7.18
CA ARG A 113 0.46 2.16 -6.24
C ARG A 113 -0.21 3.53 -6.39
N SER A 114 -0.25 4.04 -7.62
CA SER A 114 -0.73 5.40 -7.92
C SER A 114 -2.21 5.62 -7.63
N ALA A 115 -3.03 4.56 -7.66
CA ALA A 115 -4.44 4.59 -7.26
C ALA A 115 -4.68 4.35 -5.76
N SER A 116 -3.64 4.06 -4.96
CA SER A 116 -3.79 3.82 -3.51
C SER A 116 -4.49 4.97 -2.77
N PRO A 117 -4.17 6.27 -3.00
CA PRO A 117 -4.87 7.37 -2.35
C PRO A 117 -6.37 7.42 -2.68
N ARG A 118 -6.76 6.95 -3.88
CA ARG A 118 -8.15 6.90 -4.33
C ARG A 118 -8.94 5.87 -3.53
N VAL A 119 -8.37 4.69 -3.30
CA VAL A 119 -8.98 3.66 -2.45
C VAL A 119 -9.07 4.13 -0.99
N VAL A 120 -8.09 4.91 -0.51
CA VAL A 120 -8.13 5.51 0.83
C VAL A 120 -9.27 6.51 0.98
N LEU A 121 -9.56 7.30 -0.05
CA LEU A 121 -10.71 8.21 -0.02
C LEU A 121 -12.03 7.43 0.14
N TYR A 122 -12.22 6.30 -0.55
CA TYR A 122 -13.42 5.49 -0.36
C TYR A 122 -13.54 4.90 1.05
N ARG A 123 -12.43 4.62 1.73
CA ARG A 123 -12.44 4.23 3.15
C ARG A 123 -12.99 5.35 4.04
N GLN A 124 -12.63 6.59 3.76
CA GLN A 124 -13.16 7.74 4.51
C GLN A 124 -14.66 7.90 4.27
N LEU A 125 -15.09 7.82 3.03
CA LEU A 125 -16.52 7.86 2.69
C LEU A 125 -17.31 6.68 3.28
N ALA A 126 -16.65 5.54 3.51
CA ALA A 126 -17.25 4.39 4.20
C ALA A 126 -17.42 4.67 5.70
N GLU A 127 -16.41 5.24 6.35
CA GLU A 127 -16.48 5.65 7.76
C GLU A 127 -17.52 6.76 7.98
N ASP A 128 -17.58 7.74 7.08
CA ASP A 128 -18.59 8.81 7.12
C ASP A 128 -20.02 8.25 6.96
N SER A 129 -20.19 7.27 6.07
CA SER A 129 -21.47 6.55 5.91
C SER A 129 -21.85 5.80 7.19
N LEU A 130 -20.93 5.05 7.80
CA LEU A 130 -21.20 4.28 9.02
C LEU A 130 -21.48 5.19 10.23
N SER A 131 -20.70 6.25 10.40
CA SER A 131 -20.86 7.21 11.51
C SER A 131 -22.14 8.04 11.45
N SER A 132 -22.76 8.15 10.26
CA SER A 132 -24.07 8.78 10.09
C SER A 132 -25.21 7.96 10.72
N TYR A 133 -24.98 6.67 11.01
CA TYR A 133 -25.96 5.76 11.63
C TYR A 133 -25.35 5.06 12.86
N PRO A 134 -25.13 5.79 13.97
CA PRO A 134 -24.60 5.16 15.18
C PRO A 134 -25.57 4.08 15.68
N ASP A 135 -25.04 2.87 15.90
CA ASP A 135 -25.78 1.78 16.51
C ASP A 135 -26.27 2.23 17.90
N ALA A 136 -27.55 1.97 18.21
CA ALA A 136 -28.14 2.28 19.51
C ALA A 136 -27.49 1.51 20.69
N GLU A 137 -26.54 0.61 20.41
CA GLU A 137 -25.89 -0.27 21.38
C GLU A 137 -24.64 0.34 22.06
N GLU A 138 -24.09 1.47 21.58
CA GLU A 138 -22.98 2.15 22.26
C GLU A 138 -23.39 3.00 23.49
N ILE A 139 -24.69 3.04 23.84
CA ILE A 139 -25.18 3.77 25.02
C ILE A 139 -25.09 2.93 26.31
N SER A 140 -24.77 1.62 26.24
CA SER A 140 -24.87 0.70 27.39
C SER A 140 -23.56 0.02 27.81
N SER A 141 -22.41 0.70 27.69
CA SER A 141 -21.19 0.36 28.42
C SER A 141 -20.75 1.49 29.38
N GLY A 142 -21.74 2.12 30.03
CA GLY A 142 -21.50 2.87 31.26
C GLY A 142 -21.38 1.90 32.44
N ASP A 143 -20.15 1.55 32.79
CA ASP A 143 -19.82 0.73 33.95
C ASP A 143 -20.37 1.36 35.25
N TYR A 144 -21.39 0.73 35.84
CA TYR A 144 -21.96 1.10 37.13
C TYR A 144 -21.12 0.47 38.25
N GLY A 145 -20.14 1.22 38.76
CA GLY A 145 -19.49 0.96 40.04
C GLY A 145 -19.82 2.08 41.04
N PRO A 146 -20.38 1.79 42.23
CA PRO A 146 -20.80 2.84 43.15
C PRO A 146 -19.62 3.36 43.99
N GLY A 147 -19.39 4.67 43.89
CA GLY A 147 -18.74 5.47 44.93
C GLY A 147 -17.24 5.71 44.73
N VAL A 148 -16.89 6.93 44.34
CA VAL A 148 -16.01 7.84 45.09
C VAL A 148 -16.10 9.23 44.44
N THR A 149 -16.34 10.22 45.29
CA THR A 149 -16.48 11.64 45.02
C THR A 149 -15.22 12.25 44.38
N GLY A 150 -15.37 12.99 43.28
CA GLY A 150 -14.26 13.75 42.69
C GLY A 150 -14.69 14.68 41.55
N LYS A 151 -15.04 15.91 41.93
CA LYS A 151 -14.84 17.18 41.20
C LYS A 151 -15.33 17.30 39.74
N PHE A 152 -16.40 18.08 39.58
CA PHE A 152 -16.75 18.76 38.33
C PHE A 152 -15.62 19.69 37.90
N ASP A 153 -15.03 19.45 36.73
CA ASP A 153 -14.34 20.48 35.96
C ASP A 153 -14.71 20.31 34.47
N ASN A 154 -15.50 21.28 34.02
CA ASN A 154 -15.66 21.87 32.69
C ASN A 154 -15.51 21.00 31.42
N THR A 155 -16.63 20.88 30.72
CA THR A 155 -16.84 21.06 29.28
C THR A 155 -15.58 21.32 28.44
N GLU A 156 -14.81 20.27 28.16
CA GLU A 156 -13.99 20.22 26.96
C GLU A 156 -14.83 19.60 25.87
N SER A 157 -15.16 20.42 24.88
CA SER A 157 -15.51 19.96 23.54
C SER A 157 -14.59 18.80 23.18
N ARG A 158 -15.13 17.59 23.01
CA ARG A 158 -14.46 16.53 22.25
C ARG A 158 -14.19 17.10 20.87
N LYS A 159 -13.05 17.75 20.70
CA LYS A 159 -12.44 17.95 19.39
C LYS A 159 -12.36 16.55 18.82
N VAL A 160 -13.17 16.33 17.78
CA VAL A 160 -13.10 15.19 16.87
C VAL A 160 -11.61 14.93 16.64
N ASP A 161 -11.12 13.83 17.20
CA ASP A 161 -9.73 13.44 17.04
C ASP A 161 -9.44 13.43 15.54
N SER A 162 -8.36 14.11 15.18
CA SER A 162 -7.93 14.36 13.80
C SER A 162 -8.22 13.14 12.93
N LEU A 163 -9.07 13.32 11.91
CA LEU A 163 -9.36 12.42 10.79
C LEU A 163 -8.35 11.26 10.74
N LEU A 164 -8.79 10.05 11.04
CA LEU A 164 -7.96 8.84 10.99
C LEU A 164 -7.64 8.46 9.52
N VAL A 165 -7.04 9.38 8.76
CA VAL A 165 -6.74 9.31 7.30
C VAL A 165 -5.94 8.05 6.91
N GLY A 166 -5.46 7.26 7.87
CA GLY A 166 -4.72 6.02 7.63
C GLY A 166 -5.36 4.71 8.10
N LYS A 167 -6.41 4.74 8.94
CA LYS A 167 -7.01 3.51 9.49
C LYS A 167 -8.11 3.02 8.54
N ASN A 168 -8.09 1.72 8.27
CA ASN A 168 -9.13 1.07 7.46
C ASN A 168 -10.38 0.86 8.33
N PRO A 169 -11.61 1.16 7.85
CA PRO A 169 -12.82 0.96 8.62
C PRO A 169 -12.94 -0.48 9.11
N GLU A 170 -13.49 -0.65 10.30
CA GLU A 170 -13.77 -1.97 10.86
C GLU A 170 -15.01 -2.56 10.19
N SER A 171 -15.07 -3.89 10.12
CA SER A 171 -16.20 -4.59 9.51
C SER A 171 -17.48 -4.33 10.32
N PRO A 172 -18.46 -3.57 9.78
CA PRO A 172 -19.68 -3.26 10.53
C PRO A 172 -20.47 -4.55 10.76
N ARG A 173 -20.79 -4.86 12.02
CA ARG A 173 -21.55 -6.05 12.42
C ARG A 173 -20.96 -7.37 11.89
N GLY A 174 -19.64 -7.41 11.65
CA GLY A 174 -18.95 -8.56 11.06
C GLY A 174 -19.29 -8.83 9.58
N LYS A 175 -19.95 -7.88 8.92
CA LYS A 175 -20.31 -7.91 7.49
C LYS A 175 -19.30 -7.10 6.69
N CYS A 176 -19.00 -7.56 5.48
CA CYS A 176 -17.94 -6.98 4.62
C CYS A 176 -18.46 -6.09 3.51
N CYS A 177 -19.77 -6.14 3.26
CA CYS A 177 -20.45 -5.33 2.27
C CYS A 177 -21.71 -4.75 2.91
N TRP A 178 -22.04 -3.52 2.55
CA TRP A 178 -23.29 -2.88 2.91
C TRP A 178 -23.72 -1.89 1.84
N VAL A 179 -25.00 -1.56 1.82
CA VAL A 179 -25.58 -0.59 0.90
C VAL A 179 -26.13 0.58 1.70
N ASP A 180 -25.67 1.78 1.37
CA ASP A 180 -26.19 3.03 1.92
C ASP A 180 -27.20 3.64 0.95
N THR A 181 -28.38 3.96 1.48
CA THR A 181 -29.46 4.62 0.75
C THR A 181 -29.72 6.04 1.24
N GLY A 182 -28.90 6.56 2.16
CA GLY A 182 -29.01 7.87 2.79
C GLY A 182 -30.08 7.98 3.89
N ALA A 183 -31.04 7.05 3.90
CA ALA A 183 -31.98 6.87 5.01
C ALA A 183 -31.71 5.60 5.86
N SER A 184 -31.06 4.59 5.29
CA SER A 184 -30.80 3.32 5.97
C SER A 184 -29.62 2.56 5.36
N LEU A 185 -28.98 1.73 6.19
CA LEU A 185 -27.92 0.81 5.80
C LEU A 185 -28.46 -0.62 5.70
N PHE A 186 -28.18 -1.28 4.58
CA PHE A 186 -28.52 -2.69 4.35
C PHE A 186 -27.27 -3.56 4.34
N PHE A 187 -27.20 -4.52 5.26
CA PHE A 187 -26.08 -5.47 5.37
C PHE A 187 -26.38 -6.85 4.75
N ASP A 188 -27.65 -7.10 4.42
CA ASP A 188 -28.13 -8.35 3.84
C ASP A 188 -28.94 -8.11 2.57
N VAL A 189 -28.74 -8.98 1.58
CA VAL A 189 -29.36 -8.84 0.25
C VAL A 189 -30.88 -9.01 0.30
N ALA A 190 -31.40 -9.80 1.26
CA ALA A 190 -32.83 -10.01 1.42
C ALA A 190 -33.57 -8.72 1.83
N ASP A 191 -33.00 -7.95 2.74
CA ASP A 191 -33.57 -6.69 3.22
C ASP A 191 -33.51 -5.62 2.11
N LEU A 192 -32.37 -5.56 1.40
CA LEU A 192 -32.21 -4.69 0.24
C LEU A 192 -33.25 -5.01 -0.86
N LYS A 193 -33.49 -6.29 -1.15
CA LYS A 193 -34.52 -6.69 -2.11
C LYS A 193 -35.89 -6.20 -1.67
N SER A 194 -36.23 -6.29 -0.40
CA SER A 194 -37.51 -5.80 0.12
C SER A 194 -37.65 -4.29 -0.08
N TRP A 195 -36.58 -3.52 0.17
CA TRP A 195 -36.53 -2.08 -0.11
C TRP A 195 -36.71 -1.76 -1.60
N LEU A 196 -36.03 -2.48 -2.49
CA LEU A 196 -36.14 -2.32 -3.96
C LEU A 196 -37.52 -2.65 -4.53
N HIS A 197 -38.32 -3.48 -3.83
CA HIS A 197 -39.70 -3.80 -4.23
C HIS A 197 -40.71 -2.82 -3.63
N GLY A 198 -40.46 -2.31 -2.41
CA GLY A 198 -41.36 -1.40 -1.70
C GLY A 198 -41.38 0.02 -2.26
N HIS A 199 -40.33 0.45 -2.95
CA HIS A 199 -40.23 1.81 -3.48
C HIS A 199 -40.87 1.91 -4.88
N SER A 200 -42.06 2.48 -4.95
CA SER A 200 -42.70 2.92 -6.21
C SER A 200 -42.24 4.34 -6.54
N LYS A 201 -42.26 4.69 -7.83
CA LYS A 201 -41.73 5.94 -8.48
C LYS A 201 -42.24 7.29 -7.91
N HIS A 202 -42.91 7.33 -6.76
CA HIS A 202 -43.64 8.49 -6.25
C HIS A 202 -43.16 9.09 -4.93
N ASP A 203 -42.19 8.50 -4.23
CA ASP A 203 -41.58 9.14 -3.05
C ASP A 203 -40.29 9.86 -3.45
N GLY A 204 -40.47 11.02 -4.08
CA GLY A 204 -39.40 11.95 -4.42
C GLY A 204 -38.99 12.81 -3.23
N ASP A 205 -38.72 12.21 -2.08
CA ASP A 205 -38.01 12.94 -1.03
C ASP A 205 -36.51 12.92 -1.37
N VAL A 206 -36.11 13.90 -2.17
CA VAL A 206 -34.70 14.18 -2.49
C VAL A 206 -33.92 14.57 -1.22
N ALA A 207 -34.63 14.98 -0.16
CA ALA A 207 -34.09 15.30 1.15
C ALA A 207 -33.70 14.00 1.90
N GLY A 208 -32.44 13.59 1.76
CA GLY A 208 -31.87 12.44 2.47
C GLY A 208 -31.20 11.40 1.58
N GLN A 209 -31.03 11.66 0.27
CA GLN A 209 -30.19 10.80 -0.56
C GLN A 209 -28.70 11.02 -0.25
N PRO A 210 -27.88 9.96 -0.30
CA PRO A 210 -26.45 10.10 -0.06
C PRO A 210 -25.81 10.89 -1.21
N GLU A 211 -24.87 11.76 -0.84
CA GLU A 211 -24.16 12.63 -1.78
C GLU A 211 -23.35 11.80 -2.78
N LEU A 212 -23.46 12.14 -4.06
CA LEU A 212 -22.70 11.54 -5.15
C LEU A 212 -21.64 12.52 -5.64
N PHE A 213 -20.46 11.98 -5.94
CA PHE A 213 -19.33 12.74 -6.44
C PHE A 213 -19.04 12.40 -7.90
N ASP A 214 -18.41 13.31 -8.65
CA ASP A 214 -18.07 13.12 -10.08
C ASP A 214 -17.22 11.89 -10.38
N PHE A 215 -16.52 11.44 -9.34
CA PHE A 215 -15.58 10.35 -9.34
C PHE A 215 -16.20 9.00 -8.94
N ASP A 216 -17.49 8.99 -8.56
CA ASP A 216 -18.19 7.78 -8.18
C ASP A 216 -18.50 6.92 -9.42
N HIS A 217 -18.44 5.61 -9.25
CA HIS A 217 -18.73 4.66 -10.32
C HIS A 217 -20.24 4.43 -10.38
N LEU A 218 -20.92 5.12 -11.30
CA LEU A 218 -22.35 4.94 -11.57
C LEU A 218 -22.56 3.80 -12.57
N TYR A 219 -23.48 2.88 -12.27
CA TYR A 219 -23.81 1.74 -13.12
C TYR A 219 -24.89 2.11 -14.15
N PHE A 220 -24.47 2.31 -15.41
CA PHE A 220 -25.31 2.74 -16.56
C PHE A 220 -26.04 4.07 -16.35
N ASP A 221 -26.59 4.64 -17.44
CA ASP A 221 -27.41 5.85 -17.41
C ASP A 221 -28.76 5.58 -16.73
N ALA A 222 -28.75 5.62 -15.40
CA ALA A 222 -29.93 5.46 -14.58
C ALA A 222 -30.78 6.74 -14.58
N ASN A 223 -32.10 6.57 -14.50
CA ASN A 223 -33.03 7.70 -14.44
C ASN A 223 -32.71 8.58 -13.22
N ILE A 224 -32.55 9.89 -13.43
CA ILE A 224 -32.17 10.86 -12.40
C ILE A 224 -33.17 10.86 -11.24
N ALA A 225 -34.44 10.54 -11.50
CA ALA A 225 -35.51 10.49 -10.50
C ALA A 225 -35.51 9.24 -9.62
N SER A 226 -34.64 8.25 -9.88
CA SER A 226 -34.58 7.02 -9.09
C SER A 226 -33.74 7.21 -7.82
N PRO A 227 -34.08 6.53 -6.70
CA PRO A 227 -33.31 6.60 -5.46
C PRO A 227 -31.87 6.14 -5.67
N VAL A 228 -30.94 6.66 -4.88
CA VAL A 228 -29.52 6.30 -4.92
C VAL A 228 -29.24 5.16 -3.94
N ALA A 229 -28.47 4.16 -4.39
CA ALA A 229 -27.94 3.09 -3.55
C ALA A 229 -26.45 2.96 -3.79
N ILE A 230 -25.66 3.18 -2.73
CA ILE A 230 -24.20 3.13 -2.75
C ILE A 230 -23.75 1.82 -2.11
N LEU A 231 -23.16 0.92 -2.90
CA LEU A 231 -22.54 -0.30 -2.40
C LEU A 231 -21.12 -0.01 -1.93
N TYR A 232 -20.90 -0.24 -0.64
CA TYR A 232 -19.59 -0.36 -0.04
C TYR A 232 -19.20 -1.83 0.02
N GLY A 233 -18.10 -2.19 -0.61
CA GLY A 233 -17.59 -3.56 -0.59
C GLY A 233 -16.41 -3.76 -1.53
N ALA A 234 -15.74 -4.91 -1.41
CA ALA A 234 -14.55 -5.23 -2.19
C ALA A 234 -14.86 -6.26 -3.29
N LEU A 235 -14.43 -5.96 -4.52
CA LEU A 235 -14.40 -6.92 -5.61
C LEU A 235 -13.61 -8.17 -5.18
N GLY A 236 -14.12 -9.35 -5.52
CA GLY A 236 -13.57 -10.64 -5.10
C GLY A 236 -14.09 -11.16 -3.76
N THR A 237 -14.99 -10.45 -3.07
CA THR A 237 -15.79 -11.02 -1.97
C THR A 237 -17.11 -11.58 -2.52
N SER A 238 -17.62 -12.66 -1.92
CA SER A 238 -18.91 -13.23 -2.31
C SER A 238 -20.08 -12.26 -2.05
N CYS A 239 -20.03 -11.48 -0.95
CA CYS A 239 -21.05 -10.48 -0.65
C CYS A 239 -21.12 -9.41 -1.75
N PHE A 240 -19.97 -8.97 -2.27
CA PHE A 240 -19.95 -7.96 -3.33
C PHE A 240 -20.67 -8.47 -4.57
N LYS A 241 -20.42 -9.73 -4.97
CA LYS A 241 -21.08 -10.37 -6.11
C LYS A 241 -22.60 -10.41 -5.94
N GLU A 242 -23.09 -10.84 -4.78
CA GLU A 242 -24.54 -10.95 -4.54
C GLU A 242 -25.25 -9.59 -4.56
N PHE A 243 -24.66 -8.59 -3.90
CA PHE A 243 -25.18 -7.22 -3.92
C PHE A 243 -25.12 -6.61 -5.31
N HIS A 244 -23.98 -6.77 -6.01
CA HIS A 244 -23.77 -6.26 -7.35
C HIS A 244 -24.82 -6.80 -8.32
N LEU A 245 -25.04 -8.13 -8.37
CA LEU A 245 -26.03 -8.73 -9.26
C LEU A 245 -27.45 -8.18 -9.00
N THR A 246 -27.81 -8.01 -7.73
CA THR A 246 -29.13 -7.49 -7.33
C THR A 246 -29.32 -6.02 -7.72
N LEU A 247 -28.32 -5.18 -7.42
CA LEU A 247 -28.37 -3.74 -7.73
C LEU A 247 -28.24 -3.46 -9.22
N ALA A 248 -27.40 -4.21 -9.94
CA ALA A 248 -27.24 -4.14 -11.38
C ALA A 248 -28.56 -4.44 -12.11
N GLU A 249 -29.27 -5.50 -11.70
CA GLU A 249 -30.58 -5.84 -12.26
C GLU A 249 -31.62 -4.74 -11.99
N ALA A 250 -31.64 -4.20 -10.76
CA ALA A 250 -32.54 -3.13 -10.39
C ALA A 250 -32.25 -1.82 -11.16
N ALA A 251 -30.97 -1.49 -11.36
CA ALA A 251 -30.52 -0.32 -12.10
C ALA A 251 -30.87 -0.43 -13.59
N LYS A 252 -30.68 -1.61 -14.20
CA LYS A 252 -31.12 -1.89 -15.59
C LYS A 252 -32.64 -1.71 -15.78
N LYS A 253 -33.42 -2.00 -14.74
CA LYS A 253 -34.88 -1.76 -14.72
C LYS A 253 -35.25 -0.30 -14.39
N GLY A 254 -34.26 0.58 -14.20
CA GLY A 254 -34.44 1.99 -13.85
C GLY A 254 -35.00 2.22 -12.45
N LYS A 255 -34.90 1.24 -11.54
CA LYS A 255 -35.46 1.34 -10.18
C LYS A 255 -34.55 2.08 -9.20
N VAL A 256 -33.24 2.06 -9.44
CA VAL A 256 -32.23 2.61 -8.52
C VAL A 256 -31.06 3.16 -9.33
N ARG A 257 -30.45 4.22 -8.82
CA ARG A 257 -29.13 4.69 -9.25
C ARG A 257 -28.08 3.94 -8.44
N TYR A 258 -27.47 2.94 -9.05
CA TYR A 258 -26.50 2.08 -8.40
C TYR A 258 -25.09 2.66 -8.53
N VAL A 259 -24.44 2.85 -7.38
CA VAL A 259 -23.06 3.34 -7.27
C VAL A 259 -22.22 2.34 -6.49
N VAL A 260 -20.93 2.20 -6.85
CA VAL A 260 -19.95 1.42 -6.06
C VAL A 260 -18.86 2.32 -5.52
N ARG A 261 -18.58 2.17 -4.22
CA ARG A 261 -17.41 2.71 -3.52
C ARG A 261 -16.57 1.55 -3.00
N PRO A 262 -15.45 1.20 -3.66
CA PRO A 262 -14.67 0.03 -3.30
C PRO A 262 -14.01 0.17 -1.93
N VAL A 263 -14.33 -0.75 -1.02
CA VAL A 263 -13.72 -0.80 0.31
C VAL A 263 -13.60 -2.24 0.78
N LEU A 264 -12.42 -2.60 1.30
CA LEU A 264 -12.22 -3.87 2.01
C LEU A 264 -12.04 -3.54 3.50
N PRO A 265 -13.07 -3.73 4.35
CA PRO A 265 -12.98 -3.47 5.78
C PRO A 265 -11.98 -4.41 6.47
N THR A 266 -11.46 -3.96 7.61
CA THR A 266 -10.58 -4.78 8.45
C THR A 266 -11.34 -6.00 8.98
N GLY A 267 -10.76 -7.19 8.87
CA GLY A 267 -11.39 -8.46 9.25
C GLY A 267 -12.13 -9.17 8.11
N CYS A 268 -12.12 -8.59 6.90
CA CYS A 268 -12.73 -9.16 5.70
C CYS A 268 -11.71 -9.76 4.74
N GLU A 269 -10.42 -9.75 5.06
CA GLU A 269 -9.33 -10.24 4.21
C GLU A 269 -9.45 -11.74 3.92
N THR A 270 -9.98 -12.52 4.86
CA THR A 270 -10.22 -13.97 4.69
C THR A 270 -11.49 -14.28 3.90
N LYS A 271 -12.41 -13.31 3.81
CA LYS A 271 -13.67 -13.40 3.05
C LYS A 271 -13.52 -12.83 1.64
N ALA A 272 -12.51 -11.99 1.42
CA ALA A 272 -12.03 -11.68 0.10
C ALA A 272 -11.36 -12.94 -0.46
N GLY A 273 -11.79 -13.35 -1.66
CA GLY A 273 -11.21 -14.47 -2.38
C GLY A 273 -9.69 -14.29 -2.53
N VAL A 274 -9.02 -15.32 -3.04
CA VAL A 274 -7.55 -15.48 -2.94
C VAL A 274 -6.75 -14.24 -3.38
N CYS A 275 -7.24 -13.46 -4.35
CA CYS A 275 -6.57 -12.24 -4.82
C CYS A 275 -7.12 -10.92 -4.28
N GLY A 276 -8.28 -10.94 -3.60
CA GLY A 276 -9.00 -9.74 -3.19
C GLY A 276 -8.38 -9.00 -2.00
N ALA A 277 -7.54 -9.67 -1.20
CA ALA A 277 -6.85 -9.06 -0.06
C ALA A 277 -5.37 -8.71 -0.31
N ILE A 278 -4.84 -8.99 -1.51
CA ILE A 278 -3.40 -8.84 -1.76
C ILE A 278 -3.02 -7.36 -1.79
N GLY A 279 -1.98 -7.00 -1.03
CA GLY A 279 -1.56 -5.62 -0.85
C GLY A 279 -2.35 -4.86 0.22
N ALA A 280 -3.34 -5.51 0.87
CA ALA A 280 -4.00 -4.98 2.05
C ALA A 280 -3.16 -5.18 3.32
N GLY A 281 -3.40 -4.36 4.35
CA GLY A 281 -2.77 -4.49 5.67
C GLY A 281 -1.63 -3.50 5.87
N ASP A 282 -0.39 -3.97 5.73
CA ASP A 282 0.81 -3.16 6.04
C ASP A 282 0.89 -1.87 5.22
N PRO A 283 1.44 -0.78 5.77
CA PRO A 283 1.61 0.47 5.05
C PRO A 283 2.39 0.30 3.74
N VAL A 284 1.90 0.95 2.69
CA VAL A 284 2.45 0.83 1.34
C VAL A 284 3.83 1.47 1.26
N ASN A 285 4.82 0.76 0.69
CA ASN A 285 6.06 1.39 0.25
C ASN A 285 5.77 2.16 -1.06
N LEU A 286 6.02 3.47 -1.05
CA LEU A 286 5.70 4.34 -2.19
C LEU A 286 6.87 4.39 -3.17
N GLY A 287 6.58 4.42 -4.47
CA GLY A 287 7.57 4.70 -5.51
C GLY A 287 7.64 6.19 -5.86
N GLY A 288 8.53 6.55 -6.80
CA GLY A 288 8.58 7.91 -7.35
C GLY A 288 9.41 8.93 -6.57
N TYR A 289 10.25 8.49 -5.63
CA TYR A 289 11.19 9.34 -4.89
C TYR A 289 12.64 8.95 -5.22
N GLY A 290 13.54 9.92 -5.11
CA GLY A 290 14.99 9.72 -5.17
C GLY A 290 15.63 9.83 -3.79
N VAL A 291 16.69 9.08 -3.55
CA VAL A 291 17.51 9.18 -2.33
C VAL A 291 18.91 9.59 -2.72
N GLU A 292 19.42 10.66 -2.11
CA GLU A 292 20.82 11.05 -2.26
C GLU A 292 21.60 10.83 -0.97
N LEU A 293 22.88 10.51 -1.10
CA LEU A 293 23.84 10.48 -0.01
C LEU A 293 24.87 11.58 -0.25
N ALA A 294 24.61 12.74 0.32
CA ALA A 294 25.51 13.87 0.22
C ALA A 294 26.70 13.72 1.18
N LEU A 295 27.91 13.97 0.68
CA LEU A 295 29.11 14.08 1.51
C LEU A 295 29.13 15.45 2.19
N LYS A 296 28.88 15.47 3.52
CA LYS A 296 28.82 16.71 4.29
C LYS A 296 30.19 17.40 4.48
N ASN A 297 31.27 16.64 4.50
CA ASN A 297 32.62 17.18 4.66
C ASN A 297 33.40 17.03 3.34
N MET A 298 33.55 18.13 2.60
CA MET A 298 34.33 18.18 1.35
C MET A 298 35.79 18.60 1.56
N GLU A 299 36.18 18.98 2.78
CA GLU A 299 37.55 19.38 3.12
C GLU A 299 38.44 18.16 3.33
N TYR A 300 38.96 17.58 2.25
CA TYR A 300 40.18 16.80 2.35
C TYR A 300 41.36 17.77 2.28
N LYS A 301 41.83 18.22 3.46
CA LYS A 301 43.14 18.87 3.56
C LYS A 301 44.19 17.85 3.14
N ALA A 302 44.82 18.07 1.99
CA ALA A 302 46.02 17.36 1.62
C ALA A 302 47.10 17.71 2.65
N MET A 303 47.41 16.80 3.57
CA MET A 303 48.65 16.87 4.33
C MET A 303 49.77 16.57 3.34
N ASP A 304 50.63 17.54 3.08
CA ASP A 304 51.84 17.35 2.29
C ASP A 304 52.79 16.45 3.09
N ASP A 305 52.98 15.21 2.64
CA ASP A 305 53.86 14.21 3.28
C ASP A 305 55.35 14.56 3.12
N THR A 306 55.71 15.75 2.62
CA THR A 306 57.09 16.25 2.58
C THR A 306 57.62 16.75 3.93
N THR A 307 57.46 15.94 4.97
CA THR A 307 58.41 15.93 6.09
C THR A 307 59.17 14.62 6.10
N VAL A 308 59.86 14.37 4.97
CA VAL A 308 61.05 13.54 4.98
C VAL A 308 61.97 14.15 6.04
N LYS A 309 62.29 13.38 7.08
CA LYS A 309 63.41 13.67 7.97
C LYS A 309 64.68 13.69 7.14
N LYS A 310 65.02 14.82 6.52
CA LYS A 310 66.33 15.07 5.94
C LYS A 310 67.18 15.71 7.01
N GLY A 311 68.14 14.91 7.48
CA GLY A 311 69.25 15.40 8.28
C GLY A 311 69.96 16.54 7.56
N ILE A 312 70.31 17.55 8.35
CA ILE A 312 71.54 18.34 8.34
C ILE A 312 72.19 18.46 6.96
N THR A 313 72.09 19.62 6.31
CA THR A 313 73.17 20.16 5.47
C THR A 313 73.01 21.67 5.30
N LEU A 314 73.83 22.37 6.09
CA LEU A 314 74.59 23.60 5.83
C LEU A 314 74.07 24.60 4.77
N GLU A 315 73.89 25.83 5.26
CA GLU A 315 73.58 27.06 4.54
C GLU A 315 74.64 27.44 3.49
N ASP A 316 74.21 28.02 2.37
CA ASP A 316 75.03 28.80 1.43
C ASP A 316 74.45 30.24 1.33
N PRO A 317 75.22 31.32 1.57
CA PRO A 317 74.66 32.66 1.84
C PRO A 317 74.37 33.51 0.57
N ARG A 318 74.15 32.90 -0.61
CA ARG A 318 74.07 33.64 -1.89
C ARG A 318 72.72 33.64 -2.60
N THR A 319 71.63 33.25 -1.94
CA THR A 319 70.30 33.16 -2.58
C THR A 319 69.20 34.01 -1.95
N GLU A 320 69.54 35.10 -1.25
CA GLU A 320 68.52 35.96 -0.61
C GLU A 320 67.55 36.63 -1.59
N ASP A 321 67.94 36.80 -2.87
CA ASP A 321 67.17 37.57 -3.87
C ASP A 321 66.14 36.76 -4.67
N LEU A 322 65.97 35.46 -4.39
CA LEU A 322 64.96 34.59 -5.06
C LEU A 322 63.78 34.23 -4.14
N SER A 323 63.67 34.91 -3.01
CA SER A 323 62.61 34.70 -2.00
C SER A 323 61.31 35.47 -2.29
N GLN A 324 61.28 36.31 -3.33
CA GLN A 324 60.07 37.05 -3.69
C GLN A 324 59.03 36.14 -4.35
N GLU A 325 57.91 35.98 -3.64
CA GLU A 325 56.72 35.29 -4.11
C GLU A 325 56.02 36.16 -5.19
N VAL A 326 56.13 35.74 -6.44
CA VAL A 326 55.40 36.38 -7.55
C VAL A 326 54.27 35.45 -7.97
N ARG A 327 53.03 35.84 -7.66
CA ARG A 327 51.81 35.11 -8.01
C ARG A 327 51.82 33.64 -7.56
N GLY A 328 52.33 33.36 -6.37
CA GLY A 328 52.31 32.03 -5.75
C GLY A 328 53.38 31.06 -6.25
N PHE A 329 54.37 31.52 -7.02
CA PHE A 329 55.54 30.73 -7.39
C PHE A 329 56.80 31.23 -6.68
N ILE A 330 57.54 30.28 -6.09
CA ILE A 330 58.84 30.51 -5.45
C ILE A 330 59.90 29.84 -6.33
N PHE A 331 60.65 30.65 -7.08
CA PHE A 331 61.61 30.17 -8.08
C PHE A 331 62.89 29.57 -7.47
N SER A 332 63.14 29.77 -6.17
CA SER A 332 64.30 29.19 -5.47
C SER A 332 64.25 27.67 -5.32
N LYS A 333 63.14 27.01 -5.67
CA LYS A 333 62.99 25.54 -5.61
C LYS A 333 63.10 24.83 -6.97
N ILE A 334 63.32 25.55 -8.07
CA ILE A 334 63.35 24.98 -9.43
C ILE A 334 64.78 24.78 -9.95
N LEU A 335 65.80 25.31 -9.27
CA LEU A 335 67.21 25.10 -9.57
C LEU A 335 67.84 24.03 -8.68
#